data_AF-A0A2H5QJQ2-F1
#
_entry.id   AF-A0A2H5QJQ2-F1
#
_cell.length_a   1.000
_cell.length_b   1.000
_cell.length_c   1.000
_cell.angle_alpha   90.00
_cell.angle_beta   90.00
_cell.angle_gamma   90.00
#
_symmetry.space_group_name_H-M   'P 1'
#
loop_
_entity.id
_entity.type
_entity.pdbx_description
1 polymer ?
#
loop_
_entity_poly.entity_id
_entity_poly.type
_entity_poly.pdbx_seq_one_letter_code
_entity_poly.pdbx_strand_id
1 'polypeptide(L)'
;MKTLERYHRCSFGALEANRPPIETQQSTYQEYLRLKTAVELLQRSQRNLLGEDLEPLSTKELEQLEHQLETSLKHVRSTKTQCMVDQLSDLQKREQVLLELNKGLRKKLDESNIAHQVPPHRLAWEAASAGQNITYNRYPVQSEGFFQPLSGGNPILQIGYNPMGSEEAHIPVHAQNVTGFIPGWML
;
A
#
# COMPACT_ATOMS: atom_id res chain seq x y z
N MET A 1 -62.11 -44.59 -15.80
CA MET A 1 -61.12 -43.96 -14.90
C MET A 1 -59.66 -44.29 -15.25
N LYS A 2 -59.25 -44.52 -16.52
CA LYS A 2 -57.87 -44.91 -16.88
C LYS A 2 -56.96 -43.75 -17.33
N THR A 3 -57.51 -42.55 -17.45
CA THR A 3 -56.80 -41.36 -17.94
C THR A 3 -56.12 -40.62 -16.78
N LEU A 4 -56.80 -40.54 -15.63
CA LEU A 4 -56.26 -39.93 -14.41
C LEU A 4 -55.04 -40.70 -13.88
N GLU A 5 -55.11 -42.03 -13.88
CA GLU A 5 -54.00 -42.90 -13.46
C GLU A 5 -52.78 -42.78 -14.38
N ARG A 6 -53.00 -42.66 -15.70
CA ARG A 6 -51.90 -42.42 -16.66
C ARG A 6 -51.28 -41.04 -16.48
N TYR A 7 -52.10 -40.01 -16.28
CA TYR A 7 -51.60 -38.67 -15.97
C TYR A 7 -50.78 -38.68 -14.69
N HIS A 8 -51.26 -39.36 -13.64
CA HIS A 8 -50.53 -39.47 -12.38
C HIS A 8 -49.18 -40.17 -12.55
N ARG A 9 -49.13 -41.29 -13.29
CA ARG A 9 -47.86 -42.01 -13.54
C ARG A 9 -46.87 -41.22 -14.39
N CYS A 10 -47.33 -40.49 -15.41
CA CYS A 10 -46.45 -39.71 -16.28
C CYS A 10 -45.99 -38.40 -15.62
N SER A 11 -46.86 -37.75 -14.82
CA SER A 11 -46.57 -36.47 -14.18
C SER A 11 -45.78 -36.64 -12.87
N PHE A 12 -46.15 -37.61 -12.03
CA PHE A 12 -45.52 -37.81 -10.72
C PHE A 12 -44.43 -38.89 -10.76
N GLY A 13 -44.50 -39.88 -11.65
CA GLY A 13 -43.46 -40.92 -11.73
C GLY A 13 -42.09 -40.37 -12.14
N ALA A 14 -42.05 -39.35 -13.01
CA ALA A 14 -40.81 -38.65 -13.35
C ALA A 14 -40.29 -37.76 -12.22
N LEU A 15 -41.18 -37.22 -11.38
CA LEU A 15 -40.83 -36.39 -10.23
C LEU A 15 -40.30 -37.25 -9.07
N GLU A 16 -40.90 -38.42 -8.83
CA GLU A 16 -40.43 -39.39 -7.83
C GLU A 16 -39.11 -40.04 -8.24
N ALA A 17 -38.90 -40.33 -9.52
CA ALA A 17 -37.64 -40.89 -10.04
C ALA A 17 -36.46 -39.90 -9.95
N ASN A 18 -36.72 -38.60 -9.97
CA ASN A 18 -35.70 -37.54 -9.82
C ASN A 18 -35.59 -37.00 -8.39
N ARG A 19 -36.42 -37.48 -7.45
CA ARG A 19 -36.35 -37.04 -6.06
C ARG A 19 -35.15 -37.73 -5.41
N PRO A 20 -34.16 -36.98 -4.87
CA PRO A 20 -33.08 -37.60 -4.11
C PRO A 20 -33.69 -38.45 -2.98
N PRO A 21 -33.12 -39.62 -2.66
CA PRO A 21 -33.61 -40.47 -1.58
C PRO A 21 -33.90 -39.66 -0.33
N ILE A 22 -34.96 -40.01 0.42
CA ILE A 22 -35.33 -39.30 1.65
C ILE A 22 -34.13 -39.24 2.61
N GLU A 23 -33.34 -40.32 2.66
CA GLU A 23 -32.06 -40.38 3.39
C GLU A 23 -31.04 -39.34 2.92
N THR A 24 -30.91 -39.12 1.61
CA THR A 24 -30.01 -38.10 1.04
C THR A 24 -30.48 -36.69 1.40
N GLN A 25 -31.78 -36.40 1.33
CA GLN A 25 -32.34 -35.12 1.75
C GLN A 25 -32.15 -34.88 3.26
N GLN A 26 -32.34 -35.91 4.07
CA GLN A 26 -32.11 -35.86 5.52
C GLN A 26 -30.63 -35.63 5.84
N SER A 27 -29.72 -36.31 5.12
CA SER A 27 -28.27 -36.12 5.26
C SER A 27 -27.84 -34.69 4.92
N THR A 28 -28.30 -34.17 3.77
CA THR A 28 -28.02 -32.78 3.35
C THR A 28 -28.56 -31.77 4.36
N TYR A 29 -29.76 -31.98 4.89
CA TYR A 29 -30.31 -31.13 5.94
C TYR A 29 -29.49 -31.17 7.23
N GLN A 30 -29.02 -32.35 7.64
CA GLN A 30 -28.14 -32.49 8.81
C GLN A 30 -26.77 -31.83 8.60
N GLU A 31 -26.20 -31.91 7.40
CA GLU A 31 -24.99 -31.16 7.03
C GLU A 31 -25.20 -29.66 7.09
N TYR A 32 -26.33 -29.18 6.55
CA TYR A 32 -26.71 -27.77 6.66
C TYR A 32 -26.79 -27.30 8.11
N LEU A 33 -27.43 -28.08 9.00
CA LEU A 33 -27.53 -27.72 10.42
C LEU A 33 -26.16 -27.67 11.10
N ARG A 34 -25.26 -28.61 10.77
CA ARG A 34 -23.87 -28.60 11.26
C ARG A 34 -23.13 -27.35 10.79
N LEU A 35 -23.25 -27.01 9.51
CA LEU A 35 -22.63 -25.82 8.94
C LEU A 35 -23.19 -24.54 9.57
N LYS A 36 -24.51 -24.44 9.71
CA LYS A 36 -25.18 -23.30 10.36
C LYS A 36 -24.65 -23.08 11.78
N THR A 37 -24.57 -24.16 12.57
CA THR A 37 -24.03 -24.09 13.94
C THR A 37 -22.57 -23.64 13.94
N ALA A 38 -21.75 -24.14 13.01
CA ALA A 38 -20.36 -23.73 12.89
C ALA A 38 -20.21 -22.24 12.54
N VAL A 39 -21.06 -21.72 11.65
CA VAL A 39 -21.09 -20.29 11.28
C VAL A 39 -21.49 -19.44 12.48
N GLU A 40 -22.52 -19.83 13.23
CA GLU A 40 -22.96 -19.10 14.42
C GLU A 40 -21.87 -19.04 15.50
N LEU A 41 -21.17 -20.16 15.73
CA LEU A 41 -20.04 -20.21 16.66
C LEU A 41 -18.87 -19.33 16.19
N LEU A 42 -18.56 -19.35 14.89
CA LEU A 42 -17.48 -18.53 14.33
C LEU A 42 -17.81 -17.03 14.42
N GLN A 43 -19.04 -16.64 14.12
CA GLN A 43 -19.50 -15.25 14.25
C GLN A 43 -19.47 -14.79 15.70
N ARG A 44 -19.89 -15.65 16.64
CA ARG A 44 -19.79 -15.34 18.07
C ARG A 44 -18.33 -15.18 18.50
N SER A 45 -17.45 -16.06 18.06
CA SER A 45 -16.00 -15.96 18.33
C SER A 45 -15.41 -14.66 17.78
N GLN A 46 -15.81 -14.25 16.57
CA GLN A 46 -15.39 -12.97 16.00
C GLN A 46 -15.84 -11.79 16.86
N ARG A 47 -17.11 -11.76 17.29
CA ARG A 47 -17.62 -10.70 18.18
C ARG A 47 -16.85 -10.66 19.50
N ASN A 48 -16.60 -11.82 20.11
CA ASN A 48 -15.76 -11.90 21.32
C ASN A 48 -14.36 -11.32 21.08
N LEU A 49 -13.70 -11.67 19.98
CA LEU A 49 -12.38 -11.13 19.62
C LEU A 49 -12.39 -9.61 19.38
N LEU A 50 -13.54 -9.04 19.02
CA LEU A 50 -13.76 -7.60 18.89
C LEU A 50 -14.17 -6.93 20.22
N GLY A 51 -14.32 -7.70 21.30
CA GLY A 51 -14.73 -7.20 22.61
C GLY A 51 -16.25 -7.08 22.79
N GLU A 52 -17.04 -7.68 21.91
CA GLU A 52 -18.50 -7.70 21.94
C GLU A 52 -19.03 -9.01 22.55
N ASP A 53 -20.29 -9.02 23.02
CA ASP A 53 -20.98 -10.23 23.55
C ASP A 53 -20.19 -11.03 24.61
N LEU A 54 -19.43 -10.35 25.47
CA LEU A 54 -18.55 -11.00 26.46
C LEU A 54 -19.27 -11.52 27.71
N GLU A 55 -20.48 -11.03 28.00
CA GLU A 55 -21.28 -11.40 29.18
C GLU A 55 -21.42 -12.91 29.43
N PRO A 56 -21.58 -13.78 28.41
CA PRO A 56 -21.72 -15.22 28.61
C PRO A 56 -20.42 -15.96 28.91
N LEU A 57 -19.25 -15.30 28.81
CA LEU A 57 -17.96 -15.94 29.02
C LEU A 57 -17.64 -16.01 30.51
N SER A 58 -17.11 -17.15 30.94
CA SER A 58 -16.51 -17.28 32.27
C SER A 58 -15.20 -16.50 32.38
N THR A 59 -14.76 -16.22 33.61
CA THR A 59 -13.49 -15.53 33.87
C THR A 59 -12.30 -16.23 33.20
N LYS A 60 -12.26 -17.56 33.24
CA LYS A 60 -11.21 -18.37 32.60
C LYS A 60 -11.20 -18.22 31.07
N GLU A 61 -12.38 -18.19 30.45
CA GLU A 61 -12.49 -17.99 29.00
C GLU A 61 -12.08 -16.59 28.60
N LEU A 62 -12.38 -15.59 29.43
CA LEU A 62 -11.97 -14.21 29.23
C LEU A 62 -10.45 -14.03 29.34
N GLU A 63 -9.82 -14.64 30.35
CA GLU A 63 -8.35 -14.68 30.48
C GLU A 63 -7.68 -15.35 29.27
N GLN A 64 -8.25 -16.45 28.77
CA GLN A 64 -7.75 -17.12 27.57
C GLN A 64 -7.88 -16.22 26.32
N LEU A 65 -9.01 -15.53 26.17
CA LEU A 65 -9.25 -14.60 25.08
C LEU A 65 -8.26 -13.42 25.11
N GLU A 66 -8.05 -12.84 26.29
CA GLU A 66 -7.07 -11.77 26.51
C GLU A 66 -5.67 -12.23 26.13
N HIS A 67 -5.23 -13.39 26.62
CA HIS A 67 -3.92 -13.93 26.32
C HIS A 67 -3.72 -14.20 24.81
N GLN A 68 -4.77 -14.70 24.14
CA GLN A 68 -4.77 -14.90 22.69
C GLN A 68 -4.60 -13.57 21.93
N LEU A 69 -5.36 -12.54 22.33
CA LEU A 69 -5.28 -11.21 21.72
C LEU A 69 -3.91 -10.55 21.96
N GLU A 70 -3.39 -10.63 23.19
CA GLU A 70 -2.07 -10.09 23.54
C GLU A 70 -0.96 -10.73 22.70
N THR A 71 -0.97 -12.07 22.62
CA THR A 71 0.03 -12.82 21.86
C THR A 71 -0.03 -12.49 20.37
N SER A 72 -1.23 -12.45 19.79
CA SER A 72 -1.45 -12.09 18.39
C SER A 72 -1.02 -10.65 18.10
N LEU A 73 -1.38 -9.70 18.96
CA LEU A 73 -1.02 -8.30 18.82
C LEU A 73 0.50 -8.11 18.89
N LYS A 74 1.17 -8.78 19.83
CA LYS A 74 2.63 -8.79 19.94
C LYS A 74 3.27 -9.32 18.66
N HIS A 75 2.74 -10.43 18.12
CA HIS A 75 3.24 -11.00 16.86
C HIS A 75 3.06 -10.03 15.68
N VAL A 76 1.87 -9.45 15.51
CA VAL A 76 1.59 -8.47 14.44
C VAL A 76 2.52 -7.26 14.53
N ARG A 77 2.70 -6.70 15.72
CA ARG A 77 3.61 -5.57 15.95
C ARG A 77 5.06 -5.93 15.63
N SER A 78 5.51 -7.11 16.08
CA SER A 78 6.86 -7.61 15.80
C SER A 78 7.09 -7.74 14.29
N THR A 79 6.17 -8.41 13.58
CA THR A 79 6.26 -8.62 12.12
C THR A 79 6.23 -7.30 11.36
N LYS A 80 5.36 -6.37 11.74
CA LYS A 80 5.31 -5.02 11.14
C LYS A 80 6.63 -4.27 11.34
N THR A 81 7.14 -4.29 12.57
CA THR A 81 8.40 -3.61 12.92
C THR A 81 9.57 -4.21 12.13
N GLN A 82 9.67 -5.54 12.08
CA GLN A 82 10.71 -6.22 11.33
C GLN A 82 10.66 -5.85 9.85
N CYS A 83 9.47 -5.88 9.23
CA CYS A 83 9.28 -5.47 7.84
C CYS A 83 9.76 -4.03 7.58
N MET A 84 9.46 -3.09 8.49
CA MET A 84 9.92 -1.71 8.37
C MET A 84 11.45 -1.58 8.50
N VAL A 85 12.05 -2.33 9.43
CA VAL A 85 13.52 -2.38 9.60
C VAL A 85 14.20 -2.95 8.36
N ASP A 86 13.65 -4.02 7.78
CA ASP A 86 14.17 -4.65 6.58
C ASP A 86 14.14 -3.67 5.40
N GLN A 87 12.99 -3.00 5.19
CA GLN A 87 12.82 -1.97 4.16
C GLN A 87 13.80 -0.81 4.33
N LEU A 88 13.97 -0.32 5.56
CA LEU A 88 14.93 0.74 5.86
C LEU A 88 16.36 0.30 5.52
N SER A 89 16.74 -0.92 5.92
CA SER A 89 18.07 -1.45 5.64
C SER A 89 18.36 -1.58 4.14
N ASP A 90 17.35 -1.98 3.37
CA ASP A 90 17.46 -2.13 1.92
C ASP A 90 17.56 -0.78 1.21
N LEU A 91 16.82 0.23 1.67
CA LEU A 91 16.94 1.59 1.17
C LEU A 91 18.31 2.19 1.48
N GLN A 92 18.82 2.02 2.71
CA GLN A 92 20.15 2.49 3.10
C GLN A 92 21.26 1.84 2.25
N LYS A 93 21.16 0.54 1.97
CA LYS A 93 22.12 -0.15 1.07
C LYS A 93 22.06 0.43 -0.34
N ARG A 94 20.86 0.67 -0.88
CA ARG A 94 20.70 1.28 -2.22
C ARG A 94 21.26 2.69 -2.27
N GLU A 95 21.00 3.50 -1.24
CA GLU A 95 21.57 4.84 -1.11
C GLU A 95 23.10 4.80 -1.15
N GLN A 96 23.72 3.92 -0.35
CA GLN A 96 25.17 3.77 -0.32
C GLN A 96 25.75 3.42 -1.69
N VAL A 97 25.16 2.45 -2.39
CA VAL A 97 25.59 2.06 -3.74
C VAL A 97 25.46 3.23 -4.72
N LEU A 98 24.36 3.98 -4.67
CA LEU A 98 24.16 5.14 -5.54
C LEU A 98 25.16 6.26 -5.24
N LEU A 99 25.48 6.51 -3.97
CA LEU A 99 26.49 7.50 -3.58
C LEU A 99 27.87 7.11 -4.13
N GLU A 100 28.26 5.85 -4.02
CA GLU A 100 29.54 5.35 -4.55
C GLU A 100 29.61 5.45 -6.08
N LEU A 101 28.55 5.06 -6.78
CA LEU A 101 28.46 5.18 -8.24
C LEU A 101 28.49 6.65 -8.68
N ASN A 102 27.74 7.53 -8.01
CA ASN A 102 27.72 8.96 -8.33
C ASN A 102 29.10 9.60 -8.11
N LYS A 103 29.78 9.25 -7.01
CA LYS A 103 31.16 9.67 -6.75
C LYS A 103 32.12 9.21 -7.85
N GLY A 104 31.99 7.95 -8.28
CA GLY A 104 32.78 7.41 -9.40
C GLY A 104 32.54 8.14 -10.72
N LEU A 105 31.28 8.46 -11.03
CA LEU A 105 30.92 9.23 -12.23
C LEU A 105 31.44 10.66 -12.20
N ARG A 106 31.36 11.35 -11.04
CA ARG A 106 31.93 12.69 -10.86
C ARG A 106 33.43 12.70 -11.12
N LYS A 107 34.16 11.73 -10.56
CA LYS A 107 35.61 11.59 -10.81
C LYS A 107 35.91 11.41 -12.30
N LYS A 108 35.17 10.54 -13.00
CA LYS A 108 35.34 10.34 -14.45
C LYS A 108 35.02 11.58 -15.27
N LEU A 109 34.03 12.37 -14.85
CA LEU A 109 33.68 13.63 -15.50
C LEU A 109 34.81 14.66 -15.34
N ASP A 110 35.38 14.76 -14.14
CA ASP A 110 36.51 15.64 -13.85
C ASP A 110 37.75 15.24 -14.67
N GLU A 111 38.08 13.94 -14.73
CA GLU A 111 39.16 13.39 -15.56
C GLU A 111 38.95 13.69 -17.05
N SER A 112 37.73 13.49 -17.56
CA SER A 112 37.36 13.80 -18.95
C SER A 112 37.48 15.30 -19.22
N ASN A 113 36.96 16.16 -18.34
CA ASN A 113 37.06 17.60 -18.49
C ASN A 113 38.51 18.07 -18.49
N ILE A 114 39.39 17.50 -17.65
CA ILE A 114 40.82 17.80 -17.67
C ILE A 114 41.43 17.36 -19.02
N ALA A 115 41.09 16.18 -19.51
CA ALA A 115 41.57 15.69 -20.81
C ALA A 115 41.11 16.56 -22.00
N HIS A 116 39.90 17.13 -21.94
CA HIS A 116 39.37 18.04 -22.97
C HIS A 116 39.84 19.51 -22.80
N GLN A 117 40.34 19.89 -21.63
CA GLN A 117 40.90 21.23 -21.35
C GLN A 117 42.38 21.36 -21.68
N VAL A 118 43.06 20.29 -22.12
CA VAL A 118 44.41 20.37 -22.69
C VAL A 118 44.27 20.66 -24.19
N PRO A 119 44.47 21.90 -24.68
CA PRO A 119 44.46 22.15 -26.11
C PRO A 119 45.76 21.57 -26.69
N PRO A 120 45.73 20.81 -27.81
CA PRO A 120 46.94 20.54 -28.59
C PRO A 120 47.59 21.82 -29.13
N HIS A 121 46.91 22.96 -28.96
CA HIS A 121 47.26 24.22 -29.58
C HIS A 121 48.10 25.13 -28.66
N ARG A 122 48.19 24.91 -27.33
CA ARG A 122 48.83 25.90 -26.44
C ARG A 122 50.34 26.08 -26.70
N LEU A 123 50.99 25.01 -27.16
CA LEU A 123 52.43 25.02 -27.46
C LEU A 123 52.75 25.61 -28.84
N ALA A 124 51.75 25.85 -29.71
CA ALA A 124 51.99 26.32 -31.07
C ALA A 124 51.95 27.86 -31.22
N TRP A 125 51.17 28.59 -30.41
CA TRP A 125 51.04 30.05 -30.55
C TRP A 125 52.07 30.86 -29.74
N GLU A 126 52.69 30.27 -28.71
CA GLU A 126 53.74 30.93 -27.92
C GLU A 126 55.08 31.00 -28.68
N ALA A 127 55.35 30.08 -29.61
CA ALA A 127 56.57 30.13 -30.45
C ALA A 127 56.48 31.14 -31.60
N ALA A 128 55.27 31.55 -32.02
CA ALA A 128 55.06 32.47 -33.13
C ALA A 128 54.86 33.94 -32.73
N SER A 129 54.75 34.24 -31.42
CA SER A 129 54.39 35.57 -30.92
C SER A 129 55.51 36.32 -30.19
N ALA A 130 56.75 35.83 -30.23
CA ALA A 130 57.94 36.52 -29.70
C ALA A 130 58.30 37.84 -30.43
N GLY A 131 57.44 38.35 -31.30
CA GLY A 131 57.62 39.65 -31.92
C GLY A 131 56.37 40.09 -32.65
N GLN A 132 55.36 40.58 -31.94
CA GLN A 132 54.52 41.72 -32.35
C GLN A 132 53.49 42.04 -31.27
N ASN A 133 53.64 43.23 -30.70
CA ASN A 133 52.68 43.90 -29.83
C ASN A 133 51.44 44.23 -30.66
N ILE A 134 50.32 43.52 -30.48
CA ILE A 134 49.01 44.08 -30.84
C ILE A 134 47.95 43.76 -29.78
N THR A 135 47.41 44.86 -29.26
CA THR A 135 46.25 44.98 -28.39
C THR A 135 44.95 44.83 -29.20
N TYR A 136 44.08 43.87 -28.85
CA TYR A 136 42.64 43.99 -29.10
C TYR A 136 41.80 43.22 -28.07
N ASN A 137 40.93 43.98 -27.40
CA ASN A 137 39.57 43.65 -26.95
C ASN A 137 39.30 42.37 -26.16
N ARG A 138 39.35 42.56 -24.84
CA ARG A 138 38.38 42.02 -23.86
C ARG A 138 36.98 42.63 -24.13
N TYR A 139 35.94 41.80 -24.31
CA TYR A 139 34.51 42.15 -24.19
C TYR A 139 33.67 40.88 -23.88
N PRO A 140 32.44 41.00 -23.31
CA PRO A 140 32.19 40.53 -21.94
C PRO A 140 31.13 39.42 -21.79
N VAL A 141 30.99 38.98 -20.53
CA VAL A 141 29.87 38.25 -19.90
C VAL A 141 28.50 38.73 -20.41
N GLN A 142 27.64 37.79 -20.83
CA GLN A 142 26.18 37.94 -20.96
C GLN A 142 25.56 36.70 -20.29
N SER A 143 25.13 36.80 -19.02
CA SER A 143 23.80 37.18 -18.50
C SER A 143 22.71 36.11 -18.67
N GLU A 144 22.35 35.54 -17.52
CA GLU A 144 21.04 35.10 -17.02
C GLU A 144 19.90 34.71 -17.99
N GLY A 145 19.26 33.57 -17.67
CA GLY A 145 17.87 33.34 -18.05
C GLY A 145 17.46 31.88 -18.23
N PHE A 146 17.66 31.01 -17.24
CA PHE A 146 17.05 29.67 -17.30
C PHE A 146 16.53 29.22 -15.94
N PHE A 147 15.57 29.95 -15.37
CA PHE A 147 14.57 29.35 -14.47
C PHE A 147 13.29 30.19 -14.52
N GLN A 148 12.17 29.57 -14.88
CA GLN A 148 10.84 30.08 -14.57
C GLN A 148 10.04 28.96 -13.87
N PRO A 149 9.37 29.27 -12.74
CA PRO A 149 8.77 28.28 -11.86
C PRO A 149 7.40 27.84 -12.39
N LEU A 150 7.16 26.53 -12.44
CA LEU A 150 5.82 25.99 -12.72
C LEU A 150 4.93 26.25 -11.49
N SER A 151 4.14 27.31 -11.59
CA SER A 151 2.98 27.55 -10.75
C SER A 151 1.81 26.71 -11.27
N GLY A 152 1.20 25.93 -10.39
CA GLY A 152 -0.16 25.41 -10.55
C GLY A 152 -0.31 24.05 -11.24
N GLY A 153 -0.84 23.08 -10.47
CA GLY A 153 -1.53 21.91 -11.03
C GLY A 153 -1.03 20.57 -10.48
N ASN A 154 -1.57 20.14 -9.34
CA ASN A 154 -1.51 18.73 -8.93
C ASN A 154 -2.38 17.89 -9.87
N PRO A 155 -1.91 16.76 -10.42
CA PRO A 155 -2.79 15.67 -10.79
C PRO A 155 -2.68 14.61 -9.68
N ILE A 156 -3.42 14.80 -8.59
CA ILE A 156 -3.72 13.67 -7.68
C ILE A 156 -4.74 12.81 -8.43
N LEU A 157 -4.28 11.72 -9.04
CA LEU A 157 -5.15 10.65 -9.47
C LEU A 157 -5.70 9.97 -8.21
N GLN A 158 -6.87 10.43 -7.77
CA GLN A 158 -7.71 9.76 -6.79
C GLN A 158 -8.22 8.46 -7.41
N ILE A 159 -7.62 7.32 -7.06
CA ILE A 159 -8.24 6.02 -7.23
C ILE A 159 -9.09 5.73 -5.99
N GLY A 160 -10.41 5.64 -6.21
CA GLY A 160 -11.35 4.85 -5.41
C GLY A 160 -12.03 5.52 -4.21
N TYR A 161 -13.26 5.99 -4.38
CA TYR A 161 -14.50 5.43 -3.79
C TYR A 161 -15.67 6.42 -3.99
N ASN A 162 -16.76 5.95 -4.61
CA ASN A 162 -18.04 6.66 -4.61
C ASN A 162 -18.72 6.49 -3.25
N PRO A 163 -19.29 7.55 -2.64
CA PRO A 163 -20.31 7.39 -1.62
C PRO A 163 -21.70 7.53 -2.26
N MET A 164 -22.53 6.50 -2.10
CA MET A 164 -23.96 6.59 -2.35
C MET A 164 -24.70 6.27 -1.04
N GLY A 165 -25.43 7.25 -0.54
CA GLY A 165 -26.56 7.13 0.40
C GLY A 165 -26.25 6.75 1.85
N SER A 166 -26.35 7.71 2.78
CA SER A 166 -27.57 7.89 3.61
C SER A 166 -27.34 8.90 4.75
N GLU A 167 -28.23 9.89 4.77
CA GLU A 167 -28.83 10.65 5.88
C GLU A 167 -28.08 10.99 7.20
N GLU A 168 -28.31 12.26 7.57
CA GLU A 168 -28.43 12.83 8.93
C GLU A 168 -27.18 13.04 9.80
N ALA A 169 -26.69 14.28 9.87
CA ALA A 169 -27.08 15.24 10.92
C ALA A 169 -26.09 16.42 10.97
N HIS A 170 -26.64 17.63 10.88
CA HIS A 170 -25.99 18.91 11.11
C HIS A 170 -25.39 19.02 12.53
N ILE A 171 -24.11 19.41 12.67
CA ILE A 171 -23.62 20.28 13.77
C ILE A 171 -22.51 21.20 13.20
N PRO A 172 -22.50 22.51 13.52
CA PRO A 172 -21.69 23.50 12.84
C PRO A 172 -20.22 23.54 13.29
N VAL A 173 -19.44 24.03 12.35
CA VAL A 173 -18.02 24.38 12.38
C VAL A 173 -17.65 25.25 13.59
N HIS A 174 -16.67 24.81 14.38
CA HIS A 174 -15.82 25.72 15.13
C HIS A 174 -14.37 25.58 14.64
N ALA A 175 -13.92 26.62 13.95
CA ALA A 175 -12.54 26.78 13.54
C ALA A 175 -11.73 27.27 14.76
N GLN A 176 -10.75 26.49 15.20
CA GLN A 176 -9.60 27.08 15.87
C GLN A 176 -8.35 26.27 15.54
N ASN A 177 -7.49 26.93 14.79
CA ASN A 177 -6.17 26.51 14.39
C ASN A 177 -5.20 26.67 15.59
N VAL A 178 -4.06 25.97 15.48
CA VAL A 178 -2.75 26.22 16.11
C VAL A 178 -2.35 25.27 17.27
N THR A 179 -1.50 24.32 16.86
CA THR A 179 -0.34 23.70 17.56
C THR A 179 -0.54 22.57 18.58
N GLY A 180 -0.01 21.40 18.21
CA GLY A 180 0.63 20.48 19.16
C GLY A 180 -0.02 19.13 19.42
N PHE A 181 -0.48 18.40 18.40
CA PHE A 181 -0.83 16.97 18.59
C PHE A 181 0.39 16.09 18.33
N ILE A 182 1.02 15.61 19.42
CA ILE A 182 1.91 14.46 19.38
C ILE A 182 1.01 13.22 19.28
N PRO A 183 1.13 12.37 18.23
CA PRO A 183 0.26 11.21 18.12
C PRO A 183 0.66 10.13 19.13
N GLY A 184 -0.33 9.42 19.69
CA GLY A 184 -0.18 8.46 20.79
C GLY A 184 0.65 7.19 20.51
N TRP A 185 1.41 7.14 19.41
CA TRP A 185 2.47 6.14 19.21
C TRP A 185 3.82 6.59 19.80
N MET A 186 3.91 7.84 20.25
CA MET A 186 5.12 8.43 20.85
C MET A 186 5.06 8.50 22.40
N LEU A 187 4.22 7.67 23.02
CA LEU A 187 4.21 7.43 24.48
C LEU A 187 4.62 5.98 24.77
#